data_AF-A0A392VH98-F1
#
_entry.id   AF-A0A392VH98-F1
#
_cell.length_a   1.000
_cell.length_b   1.000
_cell.length_c   1.000
_cell.angle_alpha   90.00
_cell.angle_beta   90.00
_cell.angle_gamma   90.00
#
_symmetry.space_group_name_H-M   'P 1'
#
loop_
_entity.id
_entity.type
_entity.pdbx_description
1 polymer ?
#
loop_
_entity_poly.entity_id
_entity_poly.type
_entity_poly.pdbx_seq_one_letter_code
_entity_poly.pdbx_strand_id
1 'polypeptide(L)' 'RKYVSDPSHVIESDDIQVKENLTIETLPLRVEGRETKKLRNKEIASVKIVWGGPAGEYAT' A
#
# COMPACT_ATOMS: atom_id res chain seq x y z
N ARG A 1 -7.52 -33.95 2.64
CA ARG A 1 -8.52 -33.10 1.95
C ARG A 1 -7.91 -32.69 0.61
N LYS A 2 -8.59 -32.94 -0.51
CA LYS A 2 -8.09 -32.63 -1.85
C LYS A 2 -8.66 -31.27 -2.27
N TYR A 3 -7.82 -30.37 -2.74
CA TYR A 3 -8.26 -29.11 -3.32
C TYR A 3 -9.07 -29.38 -4.59
N VAL A 4 -10.20 -28.69 -4.74
CA VAL A 4 -11.03 -28.72 -5.94
C VAL A 4 -10.73 -27.43 -6.70
N SER A 5 -10.23 -27.57 -7.93
CA SER A 5 -9.92 -26.42 -8.78
C SER A 5 -11.21 -25.74 -9.21
N ASP A 6 -11.31 -24.44 -8.94
CA ASP A 6 -12.39 -23.57 -9.39
C ASP A 6 -11.73 -22.35 -10.06
N PRO A 7 -12.18 -21.91 -11.24
CA PRO A 7 -11.68 -20.70 -11.88
C PRO A 7 -11.73 -19.44 -11.00
N SER A 8 -12.66 -19.36 -10.04
CA SER A 8 -12.73 -18.27 -9.06
C SER A 8 -11.58 -18.24 -8.04
N HIS A 9 -10.83 -19.33 -7.92
CA HIS A 9 -9.63 -19.37 -7.07
C HIS A 9 -8.39 -18.82 -7.79
N VAL A 10 -8.49 -18.51 -9.08
CA VAL A 10 -7.41 -17.88 -9.83
C VAL A 10 -7.34 -16.42 -9.42
N ILE A 11 -6.26 -16.06 -8.71
CA ILE A 11 -5.96 -14.67 -8.40
C ILE A 11 -5.28 -14.09 -9.64
N GLU A 12 -5.91 -13.08 -10.24
CA GLU A 12 -5.30 -12.33 -11.33
C GLU A 12 -4.08 -11.56 -10.81
N SER A 13 -2.96 -11.67 -11.51
CA SER A 13 -1.74 -10.96 -11.16
C SER A 13 -1.69 -9.63 -11.90
N ASP A 14 -1.46 -8.55 -11.16
CA ASP A 14 -1.24 -7.24 -11.76
C ASP A 14 0.16 -7.15 -12.38
N ASP A 15 0.23 -6.69 -13.64
CA ASP A 15 1.49 -6.37 -14.31
C ASP A 15 2.00 -5.00 -13.83
N ILE A 16 2.70 -4.99 -12.70
CA ILE A 16 3.29 -3.77 -12.13
C ILE A 16 4.72 -3.60 -12.63
N GLN A 17 5.01 -2.44 -13.24
CA GLN A 17 6.39 -2.09 -13.58
C GLN A 17 7.18 -1.76 -12.31
N VAL A 18 8.18 -2.59 -12.03
CA VAL A 18 9.09 -2.44 -10.89
C VAL A 18 10.47 -2.03 -11.39
N LYS A 19 11.14 -1.14 -10.68
CA LYS A 19 12.55 -0.78 -10.96
C LYS A 19 13.48 -1.96 -10.67
N GLU A 20 14.70 -1.90 -11.21
CA GLU A 20 15.74 -2.94 -11.02
C GLU A 20 16.06 -3.23 -9.54
N ASN A 21 15.88 -2.24 -8.66
CA ASN A 21 16.06 -2.37 -7.22
C ASN A 21 14.81 -2.86 -6.48
N LEU A 22 13.83 -3.43 -7.20
CA LEU A 22 12.56 -3.91 -6.67
C LEU A 22 11.70 -2.83 -5.98
N THR A 23 11.86 -1.56 -6.38
CA THR A 23 11.01 -0.46 -5.90
C THR A 23 9.94 -0.09 -6.91
N ILE A 24 8.74 0.20 -6.38
CA ILE A 24 7.60 0.71 -7.13
C ILE A 24 7.50 2.20 -6.81
N GLU A 25 7.47 3.06 -7.83
CA GLU A 25 7.17 4.47 -7.62
C GLU A 25 5.67 4.61 -7.34
N THR A 26 5.34 5.04 -6.12
CA THR A 26 3.99 5.41 -5.74
C THR A 26 3.94 6.90 -5.46
N LEU A 27 2.91 7.57 -5.98
CA LEU A 27 2.72 8.99 -5.72
C LEU A 27 1.85 9.16 -4.47
N PRO A 28 2.26 10.00 -3.49
CA PRO A 28 1.39 10.35 -2.39
C PRO A 28 0.23 11.17 -2.93
N LEU A 29 -1.00 10.69 -2.74
CA LEU A 29 -2.20 11.38 -3.22
C LEU A 29 -2.56 12.57 -2.35
N ARG A 30 -2.52 12.41 -1.02
CA ARG A 30 -2.82 13.47 -0.07
C ARG A 30 -2.31 13.16 1.34
N VAL A 31 -2.11 14.21 2.13
CA VAL A 31 -1.92 14.10 3.58
C VAL A 31 -3.29 13.91 4.22
N GLU A 32 -3.47 12.79 4.92
CA GLU A 32 -4.70 12.49 5.66
C GLU A 32 -4.72 13.19 7.03
N GLY A 33 -3.56 13.35 7.66
CA GLY A 33 -3.47 14.00 8.96
C GLY A 33 -2.05 14.16 9.46
N ARG A 34 -1.90 14.96 10.51
CA ARG A 34 -0.65 15.13 11.25
C ARG A 34 -0.93 14.93 12.72
N GLU A 35 -0.05 14.23 13.41
CA GLU A 35 -0.16 13.99 14.84
C GLU A 35 1.19 14.21 15.49
N THR A 36 1.19 14.71 16.71
CA THR A 36 2.40 14.83 17.51
C THR A 36 2.22 14.01 18.78
N LYS A 37 3.05 12.96 18.93
CA LYS A 37 3.02 12.08 20.11
C LYS A 37 4.10 12.49 21.10
N LYS A 38 3.68 12.78 22.33
CA LYS A 38 4.58 12.97 23.46
C LYS A 38 4.91 11.62 24.09
N LEU A 39 6.18 11.26 24.05
CA LEU A 39 6.79 10.16 24.79
C LEU A 39 7.38 10.70 26.10
N ARG A 40 7.87 9.80 26.95
CA ARG A 40 8.40 10.13 28.29
C ARG A 40 9.49 11.21 28.29
N ASN A 41 10.28 11.32 27.22
CA ASN A 41 11.42 12.25 27.14
C ASN A 41 11.61 12.85 25.73
N LYS A 42 10.66 12.64 24.81
CA LYS A 42 10.72 13.13 23.44
C LYS A 42 9.33 13.42 22.90
N GLU A 43 9.26 14.31 21.93
CA GLU A 43 8.06 14.58 21.15
C GLU A 43 8.33 14.21 19.69
N ILE A 44 7.44 13.43 19.08
CA ILE A 44 7.60 12.93 17.71
C ILE A 44 6.39 13.35 16.88
N ALA A 45 6.65 14.10 15.80
CA ALA A 45 5.65 14.41 14.80
C ALA A 45 5.55 13.29 13.75
N SER A 46 4.33 12.89 13.42
CA SER A 46 4.01 11.93 12.36
C SER A 46 3.02 12.54 11.37
N VAL A 47 3.10 12.08 10.13
CA VAL A 47 2.18 12.47 9.06
C VAL A 47 1.58 11.21 8.47
N LYS A 48 0.25 11.15 8.38
CA LYS A 48 -0.48 10.09 7.72
C LYS A 48 -0.69 10.49 6.26
N ILE A 49 -0.23 9.67 5.33
CA ILE A 49 -0.28 9.92 3.88
C ILE A 49 -1.13 8.84 3.23
N VAL A 50 -2.04 9.25 2.35
CA VAL A 50 -2.73 8.35 1.42
C VAL A 50 -1.83 8.14 0.21
N TRP A 51 -1.46 6.89 -0.06
CA TRP A 51 -0.67 6.51 -1.22
C TRP A 51 -1.60 6.09 -2.37
N GLY A 52 -1.27 6.50 -3.59
CA GLY A 52 -1.87 5.92 -4.78
C GLY A 52 -1.23 4.58 -5.05
N GLY A 53 -2.05 3.54 -5.26
CA GLY A 53 -1.55 2.25 -5.72
C GLY A 53 -0.85 2.38 -7.08
N PRO A 54 0.09 1.48 -7.41
CA PRO A 54 0.64 1.40 -8.75
C PRO A 54 -0.50 1.09 -9.71
N ALA A 55 -0.81 2.05 -10.59
CA ALA A 55 -1.81 1.93 -11.66
C ALA A 55 -3.14 1.27 -11.24
N GLY A 56 -4.04 2.09 -10.67
CA GLY A 56 -5.48 1.94 -10.83
C GLY A 56 -6.10 0.60 -10.45
N GLU A 57 -6.49 0.46 -9.18
CA GLU A 57 -7.86 0.08 -8.79
C GLU A 57 -7.89 -0.05 -7.26
N TYR A 58 -8.79 0.70 -6.66
CA TYR A 58 -9.16 0.58 -5.25
C TYR A 58 -10.02 -0.69 -5.14
N ALA A 59 -9.63 -1.62 -4.27
CA ALA A 59 -10.48 -2.75 -3.90
C ALA A 59 -11.86 -2.23 -3.46
N THR A 60 -12.90 -2.64 -4.20
CA THR A 60 -14.32 -2.46 -3.85
C THR A 60 -14.76 -3.59 -2.93
#